data_AF-A0A7S3Q0I9-F1
#
_entry.id   AF-A0A7S3Q0I9-F1
#
_cell.length_a   1.000
_cell.length_b   1.000
_cell.length_c   1.000
_cell.angle_alpha   90.00
_cell.angle_beta   90.00
_cell.angle_gamma   90.00
#
_symmetry.space_group_name_H-M   'P 1'
#
loop_
_entity.id
_entity.type
_entity.pdbx_description
1 polymer ?
#
loop_
_entity_poly.entity_id
_entity_poly.type
_entity_poly.pdbx_seq_one_letter_code
_entity_poly.pdbx_strand_id
1 'polypeptide(L)'
;MTGQQVKENGGFMPEAIHDNRGISIDTSEHSIESEPPIVDTSSPKKQKKSVRFGSINIRKYNRILGDNPACSSGCPVQLGWDSFPQPIVPIDEYEINRLPRRTRRHLQLTSITRRNSLHYHFGYTHTEIEQGSEEIKKIKKQRLITKSLTTNMEKREEFVQNVTRKIKRTFSREKIYYKPEWDQFKLRRIGSGVSMHQVGMNHGIVVVR
;
A
#
# COMPACT_ATOMS: atom_id res chain seq x y z
N MET A 1 -10.22 -4.75 65.26
CA MET A 1 -9.27 -4.52 64.15
C MET A 1 -9.53 -3.14 63.61
N THR A 2 -8.44 -2.39 63.51
CA THR A 2 -8.31 -0.93 63.36
C THR A 2 -8.94 -0.37 62.10
N GLY A 3 -9.75 0.68 62.28
CA GLY A 3 -10.16 1.57 61.21
C GLY A 3 -8.98 2.43 60.76
N GLN A 4 -8.85 2.61 59.44
CA GLN A 4 -7.83 3.46 58.85
C GLN A 4 -8.49 4.38 57.82
N GLN A 5 -8.54 5.66 58.18
CA GLN A 5 -8.84 6.81 57.35
C GLN A 5 -7.62 7.12 56.46
N VAL A 6 -7.83 7.35 55.17
CA VAL A 6 -6.87 7.98 54.24
C VAL A 6 -7.69 8.95 53.38
N LYS A 7 -7.80 10.21 53.81
CA LYS A 7 -7.00 11.38 53.37
C LYS A 7 -7.09 11.65 51.87
N GLU A 8 -7.91 12.64 51.57
CA GLU A 8 -7.88 13.46 50.36
C GLU A 8 -6.48 14.05 50.17
N ASN A 9 -5.97 14.03 48.93
CA ASN A 9 -4.89 14.90 48.51
C ASN A 9 -5.27 15.51 47.18
N GLY A 10 -5.48 16.83 47.22
CA GLY A 10 -5.70 17.69 46.07
C GLY A 10 -4.52 17.67 45.10
N GLY A 11 -4.82 18.09 43.88
CA GLY A 11 -3.86 18.14 42.79
C GLY A 11 -2.78 19.20 42.96
N PHE A 12 -1.68 18.99 42.24
CA PHE A 12 -0.88 20.03 41.60
C PHE A 12 0.28 19.36 40.84
N MET A 13 0.27 19.44 39.51
CA MET A 13 1.43 19.29 38.61
C MET A 13 1.03 19.99 37.29
N PRO A 14 1.92 20.61 36.49
CA PRO A 14 3.38 20.75 36.63
C PRO A 14 3.93 22.17 36.37
N GLU A 15 5.10 22.52 36.92
CA GLU A 15 5.95 23.57 36.33
C GLU A 15 7.08 22.91 35.53
N ALA A 16 7.05 23.08 34.22
CA ALA A 16 8.13 22.72 33.31
C ALA A 16 8.85 24.00 32.85
N ILE A 17 10.04 24.16 33.40
CA ILE A 17 11.24 24.89 32.96
C ILE A 17 11.14 25.53 31.57
N HIS A 18 11.14 26.86 31.53
CA HIS A 18 11.43 27.67 30.35
C HIS A 18 12.95 27.79 30.15
N ASP A 19 13.48 27.12 29.12
CA ASP A 19 14.84 27.36 28.64
C ASP A 19 14.84 28.58 27.69
N ASN A 20 15.10 29.76 28.26
CA ASN A 20 15.29 31.01 27.54
C ASN A 20 16.79 31.25 27.34
N ARG A 21 17.37 30.76 26.23
CA ARG A 21 18.70 31.19 25.80
C ARG A 21 18.57 32.42 24.90
N GLY A 22 18.56 33.57 25.56
CA GLY A 22 18.75 34.87 24.93
C GLY A 22 20.16 34.98 24.36
N ILE A 23 20.24 35.43 23.11
CA ILE A 23 21.44 36.01 22.53
C ILE A 23 21.38 37.51 22.86
N SER A 24 22.32 37.96 23.67
CA SER A 24 22.57 39.35 24.03
C SER A 24 23.19 40.10 22.85
N ILE A 25 22.58 41.22 22.47
CA ILE A 25 23.27 42.30 21.74
C ILE A 25 22.94 43.58 22.48
N ASP A 26 23.97 44.09 23.15
CA ASP A 26 24.05 45.37 23.81
C ASP A 26 24.19 46.46 22.74
N THR A 27 23.35 47.50 22.78
CA THR A 27 23.63 48.75 22.05
C THR A 27 22.91 49.91 22.75
N SER A 28 23.60 50.46 23.75
CA SER A 28 23.65 51.87 24.16
C SER A 28 22.55 52.83 23.69
N GLU A 29 21.86 53.42 24.66
CA GLU A 29 21.06 54.63 24.54
C GLU A 29 21.91 55.83 24.06
N HIS A 30 21.44 56.50 23.01
CA HIS A 30 21.76 57.91 22.76
C HIS A 30 20.54 58.62 22.18
N SER A 31 19.97 59.50 22.99
CA SER A 31 18.85 60.39 22.66
C SER A 31 19.32 61.48 21.69
N ILE A 32 18.77 61.50 20.47
CA ILE A 32 18.77 62.69 19.61
C ILE A 32 17.37 62.80 18.99
N GLU A 33 16.56 63.70 19.54
CA GLU A 33 15.39 64.22 18.87
C GLU A 33 15.84 65.08 17.67
N SER A 34 15.52 64.65 16.46
CA SER A 34 15.45 65.55 15.30
C SER A 34 14.38 65.08 14.31
N GLU A 35 13.51 66.03 13.95
CA GLU A 35 12.42 66.09 12.97
C GLU A 35 12.24 64.92 11.96
N PRO A 36 10.99 64.49 11.68
CA PRO A 36 10.75 63.43 10.70
C PRO A 36 11.02 63.93 9.27
N PRO A 37 11.84 63.23 8.46
CA PRO A 37 11.90 63.50 7.04
C PRO A 37 10.58 63.07 6.42
N ILE A 38 9.92 63.97 5.69
CA ILE A 38 8.75 63.67 4.86
C ILE A 38 9.23 62.77 3.72
N VAL A 39 9.19 61.46 3.94
CA VAL A 39 9.47 60.46 2.91
C VAL A 39 8.18 60.19 2.16
N ASP A 40 8.05 60.83 1.01
CA ASP A 40 7.00 60.59 0.03
C ASP A 40 7.06 59.11 -0.43
N THR A 41 6.28 58.25 0.23
CA THR A 41 6.27 56.80 0.02
C THR A 41 5.07 56.38 -0.84
N SER A 42 4.91 57.02 -2.00
CA SER A 42 3.87 56.66 -2.98
C SER A 42 4.38 55.72 -4.09
N SER A 43 5.39 54.89 -3.82
CA SER A 43 5.70 53.76 -4.71
C SER A 43 4.74 52.60 -4.40
N PRO A 44 3.94 52.11 -5.36
CA PRO A 44 3.04 50.98 -5.12
C PRO A 44 3.90 49.75 -4.85
N LYS A 45 4.06 49.40 -3.56
CA LYS A 45 4.72 48.16 -3.15
C LYS A 45 3.97 47.02 -3.82
N LYS A 46 4.60 46.39 -4.83
CA LYS A 46 4.05 45.21 -5.50
C LYS A 46 3.70 44.19 -4.43
N GLN A 47 2.41 43.97 -4.18
CA GLN A 47 1.98 42.99 -3.20
C GLN A 47 2.54 41.62 -3.63
N LYS A 48 3.29 41.00 -2.73
CA LYS A 48 3.80 39.66 -2.97
C LYS A 48 2.60 38.72 -3.09
N LYS A 49 2.47 38.05 -4.24
CA LYS A 49 1.42 37.04 -4.44
C LYS A 49 1.62 35.94 -3.39
N SER A 50 0.56 35.61 -2.66
CA SER A 50 0.57 34.52 -1.68
C SER A 50 -0.62 33.61 -1.92
N VAL A 51 -0.42 32.31 -1.72
CA VAL A 51 -1.48 31.30 -1.75
C VAL A 51 -2.01 31.12 -0.34
N ARG A 52 -3.33 31.08 -0.19
CA ARG A 52 -4.00 30.80 1.07
C ARG A 52 -5.05 29.73 0.84
N PHE A 53 -5.27 28.90 1.84
CA PHE A 53 -6.37 27.94 1.87
C PHE A 53 -7.52 28.53 2.67
N GLY A 54 -8.75 28.34 2.21
CA GLY A 54 -9.94 28.89 2.86
C GLY A 54 -10.58 27.89 3.82
N SER A 55 -11.27 26.90 3.27
CA SER A 55 -12.04 25.92 4.05
C SER A 55 -11.70 24.50 3.65
N ILE A 56 -11.93 23.57 4.57
CA ILE A 56 -11.75 22.14 4.36
C ILE A 56 -13.10 21.43 4.30
N ASN A 57 -13.16 20.39 3.47
CA ASN A 57 -14.29 19.47 3.39
C ASN A 57 -13.78 18.05 3.67
N ILE A 58 -14.22 17.46 4.79
CA ILE A 58 -13.82 16.11 5.20
C ILE A 58 -14.93 15.12 4.83
N ARG A 59 -14.60 14.08 4.07
CA ARG A 59 -15.53 12.99 3.78
C ARG A 59 -15.26 11.80 4.70
N LYS A 60 -16.29 11.36 5.42
CA LYS A 60 -16.25 10.12 6.20
C LYS A 60 -16.88 9.00 5.41
N TYR A 61 -16.27 7.83 5.39
CA TYR A 61 -16.79 6.65 4.69
C TYR A 61 -17.03 5.52 5.66
N ASN A 62 -17.97 4.64 5.33
CA ASN A 62 -18.18 3.41 6.08
C ASN A 62 -16.96 2.47 5.94
N ARG A 63 -16.74 1.59 6.93
CA ARG A 63 -15.75 0.51 6.80
C ARG A 63 -16.46 -0.80 6.52
N ILE A 64 -16.00 -1.49 5.48
CA ILE A 64 -16.58 -2.75 5.00
C ILE A 64 -15.51 -3.86 4.96
N LEU A 65 -15.96 -5.10 4.80
CA LEU A 65 -15.07 -6.21 4.45
C LEU A 65 -14.42 -5.92 3.09
N GLY A 66 -13.09 -6.07 3.02
CA GLY A 66 -12.34 -5.86 1.79
C GLY A 66 -11.97 -7.16 1.09
N ASP A 67 -11.28 -7.04 -0.03
CA ASP A 67 -10.77 -8.15 -0.85
C ASP A 67 -9.23 -8.12 -1.03
N ASN A 68 -8.54 -7.18 -0.37
CA ASN A 68 -7.10 -6.98 -0.53
C ASN A 68 -6.29 -8.13 0.12
N PRO A 69 -5.57 -8.96 -0.67
CA PRO A 69 -4.82 -10.08 -0.13
C PRO A 69 -3.46 -9.69 0.48
N ALA A 70 -3.09 -8.41 0.47
CA ALA A 70 -1.84 -7.93 1.08
C ALA A 70 -1.89 -7.85 2.61
N CYS A 71 -3.04 -8.07 3.25
CA CYS A 71 -3.08 -8.18 4.71
C CYS A 71 -2.22 -9.36 5.17
N SER A 72 -1.44 -9.24 6.25
CA SER A 72 -0.63 -10.36 6.73
C SER A 72 -1.49 -11.49 7.29
N SER A 73 -2.52 -11.13 8.08
CA SER A 73 -3.45 -12.08 8.72
C SER A 73 -4.86 -11.47 8.86
N GLY A 74 -5.86 -12.35 9.00
CA GLY A 74 -7.27 -12.00 9.17
C GLY A 74 -7.91 -11.29 7.97
N CYS A 75 -9.17 -10.92 8.11
CA CYS A 75 -9.94 -10.26 7.07
C CYS A 75 -9.42 -8.82 6.80
N PRO A 76 -9.25 -8.41 5.54
CA PRO A 76 -8.97 -7.03 5.17
C PRO A 76 -10.19 -6.13 5.42
N VAL A 77 -9.91 -4.84 5.65
CA VAL A 77 -10.95 -3.81 5.76
C VAL A 77 -10.77 -2.83 4.61
N GLN A 78 -11.88 -2.29 4.12
CA GLN A 78 -11.91 -1.33 3.02
C GLN A 78 -12.89 -0.20 3.33
N LEU A 79 -12.76 0.92 2.62
CA LEU A 79 -13.76 1.99 2.65
C LEU A 79 -14.92 1.63 1.71
N GLY A 80 -16.14 1.76 2.21
CA GLY A 80 -17.34 1.64 1.39
C GLY A 80 -17.52 2.86 0.47
N TRP A 81 -18.49 2.75 -0.44
CA TRP A 81 -18.85 3.84 -1.34
C TRP A 81 -19.68 4.92 -0.65
N ASP A 82 -20.41 4.55 0.40
CA ASP A 82 -21.27 5.46 1.14
C ASP A 82 -20.44 6.47 1.93
N SER A 83 -20.63 7.75 1.60
CA SER A 83 -20.00 8.86 2.29
C SER A 83 -21.00 9.59 3.18
N PHE A 84 -20.59 9.90 4.40
CA PHE A 84 -21.31 10.76 5.32
C PHE A 84 -20.80 12.18 5.17
N PRO A 85 -21.65 13.14 4.76
CA PRO A 85 -21.26 14.53 4.65
C PRO A 85 -20.85 15.07 6.01
N GLN A 86 -19.84 15.93 6.05
CA GLN A 86 -19.42 16.67 7.24
C GLN A 86 -19.53 18.16 6.96
N PRO A 87 -19.68 18.99 8.02
CA PRO A 87 -19.65 20.43 7.85
C PRO A 87 -18.34 20.89 7.21
N ILE A 88 -18.44 21.93 6.39
CA ILE A 88 -17.28 22.65 5.86
C ILE A 88 -16.77 23.55 6.99
N VAL A 89 -15.48 23.45 7.29
CA VAL A 89 -14.85 24.18 8.40
C VAL A 89 -13.72 25.06 7.85
N PRO A 90 -13.55 26.31 8.32
CA PRO A 90 -12.36 27.11 8.01
C PRO A 90 -11.07 26.39 8.39
N ILE A 91 -10.00 26.55 7.60
CA ILE A 91 -8.73 25.85 7.87
C ILE A 91 -8.16 26.21 9.24
N ASP A 92 -8.22 27.49 9.62
CA ASP A 92 -7.64 27.96 10.88
C ASP A 92 -8.36 27.35 12.09
N GLU A 93 -9.69 27.25 12.05
CA GLU A 93 -10.49 26.61 13.09
C GLU A 93 -10.17 25.11 13.20
N TYR A 94 -10.00 24.41 12.06
CA TYR A 94 -9.61 23.01 12.08
C TYR A 94 -8.20 22.81 12.68
N GLU A 95 -7.24 23.65 12.31
CA GLU A 95 -5.85 23.54 12.77
C GLU A 95 -5.69 23.79 14.28
N ILE A 96 -6.51 24.68 14.85
CA ILE A 96 -6.56 24.93 16.31
C ILE A 96 -7.13 23.72 17.05
N ASN A 97 -8.19 23.11 16.51
CA ASN A 97 -8.95 22.07 17.21
C ASN A 97 -8.50 20.63 16.89
N ARG A 98 -7.64 20.42 15.87
CA ARG A 98 -7.23 19.07 15.47
C ARG A 98 -6.39 18.40 16.56
N LEU A 99 -6.58 17.08 16.69
CA LEU A 99 -5.71 16.24 17.50
C LEU A 99 -4.28 16.20 16.93
N PRO A 100 -3.26 15.89 17.76
CA PRO A 100 -1.90 15.69 17.31
C PRO A 100 -1.79 14.67 16.17
N ARG A 101 -0.81 14.87 15.28
CA ARG A 101 -0.58 13.98 14.14
C ARG A 101 -0.31 12.55 14.63
N ARG A 102 -1.06 11.59 14.10
CA ARG A 102 -0.87 10.16 14.40
C ARG A 102 0.49 9.66 13.92
N THR A 103 1.14 8.85 14.74
CA THR A 103 2.37 8.14 14.33
C THR A 103 2.04 7.00 13.37
N ARG A 104 3.03 6.49 12.64
CA ARG A 104 2.85 5.35 11.72
C ARG A 104 2.26 4.12 12.41
N ARG A 105 2.59 3.88 13.69
CA ARG A 105 2.03 2.77 14.47
C ARG A 105 0.53 2.96 14.74
N HIS A 106 0.09 4.20 15.01
CA HIS A 106 -1.32 4.51 15.24
C HIS A 106 -2.18 4.39 13.97
N LEU A 107 -1.56 4.35 12.79
CA LEU A 107 -2.25 4.15 11.51
C LEU A 107 -2.41 2.66 11.16
N GLN A 108 -1.68 1.76 11.83
CA GLN A 108 -1.76 0.33 11.57
C GLN A 108 -2.83 -0.32 12.45
N LEU A 109 -3.80 -0.97 11.81
CA LEU A 109 -4.80 -1.75 12.52
C LEU A 109 -4.37 -3.22 12.62
N THR A 110 -4.34 -3.76 13.85
CA THR A 110 -4.07 -5.18 14.08
C THR A 110 -5.22 -6.05 13.52
N SER A 111 -5.00 -7.34 13.32
CA SER A 111 -6.05 -8.28 12.92
C SER A 111 -7.20 -8.33 13.94
N ILE A 112 -6.88 -8.28 15.24
CA ILE A 112 -7.86 -8.26 16.32
C ILE A 112 -8.67 -6.96 16.29
N THR A 113 -8.00 -5.81 16.18
CA THR A 113 -8.68 -4.52 16.09
C THR A 113 -9.62 -4.44 14.89
N ARG A 114 -9.21 -4.97 13.72
CA ARG A 114 -10.06 -5.03 12.53
C ARG A 114 -11.29 -5.91 12.77
N ARG A 115 -11.10 -7.14 13.26
CA ARG A 115 -12.19 -8.08 13.57
C ARG A 115 -13.18 -7.47 14.56
N ASN A 116 -12.70 -6.94 15.68
CA ASN A 116 -13.55 -6.36 16.71
C ASN A 116 -14.28 -5.14 16.17
N SER A 117 -13.61 -4.29 15.39
CA SER A 117 -14.25 -3.14 14.81
C SER A 117 -15.35 -3.52 13.82
N LEU A 118 -15.11 -4.49 12.94
CA LEU A 118 -16.11 -5.00 11.99
C LEU A 118 -17.33 -5.56 12.71
N HIS A 119 -17.11 -6.36 13.75
CA HIS A 119 -18.18 -6.99 14.50
C HIS A 119 -18.99 -5.99 15.34
N TYR A 120 -18.32 -5.27 16.24
CA TYR A 120 -19.01 -4.43 17.23
C TYR A 120 -19.48 -3.07 16.69
N HIS A 121 -18.81 -2.52 15.66
CA HIS A 121 -19.14 -1.18 15.15
C HIS A 121 -19.78 -1.17 13.76
N PHE A 122 -19.59 -2.22 12.96
CA PHE A 122 -20.14 -2.29 11.60
C PHE A 122 -21.13 -3.44 11.40
N GLY A 123 -21.45 -4.20 12.45
CA GLY A 123 -22.55 -5.17 12.45
C GLY A 123 -22.26 -6.47 11.70
N TYR A 124 -21.01 -6.73 11.32
CA TYR A 124 -20.67 -7.99 10.66
C TYR A 124 -20.70 -9.17 11.63
N THR A 125 -21.24 -10.29 11.19
CA THR A 125 -21.19 -11.54 11.96
C THR A 125 -19.78 -12.11 11.98
N HIS A 126 -19.46 -12.91 13.01
CA HIS A 126 -18.18 -13.63 13.05
C HIS A 126 -18.00 -14.56 11.86
N THR A 127 -19.09 -15.14 11.36
CA THR A 127 -19.09 -16.03 10.18
C THR A 127 -18.68 -15.29 8.91
N GLU A 128 -19.21 -14.09 8.66
CA GLU A 128 -18.85 -13.29 7.48
C GLU A 128 -17.37 -12.85 7.54
N ILE A 129 -16.89 -12.46 8.71
CA ILE A 129 -15.49 -12.07 8.91
C ILE A 129 -14.54 -13.25 8.66
N GLU A 130 -14.92 -14.46 9.08
CA GLU A 130 -14.11 -15.65 8.83
C GLU A 130 -14.14 -16.05 7.36
N GLN A 131 -15.31 -15.99 6.71
CA GLN A 131 -15.43 -16.23 5.26
C GLN A 131 -14.51 -15.29 4.46
N GLY A 132 -14.53 -13.99 4.74
CA GLY A 132 -13.62 -13.05 4.09
C GLY A 132 -12.14 -13.34 4.39
N SER A 133 -11.82 -13.85 5.58
CA SER A 133 -10.45 -14.28 5.91
C SER A 133 -10.02 -15.49 5.08
N GLU A 134 -10.92 -16.46 4.89
CA GLU A 134 -10.68 -17.66 4.07
C GLU A 134 -10.53 -17.35 2.58
N GLU A 135 -11.33 -16.44 2.04
CA GLU A 135 -11.20 -15.96 0.67
C GLU A 135 -9.82 -15.38 0.39
N ILE A 136 -9.30 -14.55 1.30
CA ILE A 136 -7.94 -14.03 1.17
C ILE A 136 -6.89 -15.13 1.24
N LYS A 137 -7.05 -16.13 2.13
CA LYS A 137 -6.13 -17.28 2.19
C LYS A 137 -6.10 -18.03 0.85
N LYS A 138 -7.26 -18.22 0.21
CA LYS A 138 -7.37 -18.83 -1.12
C LYS A 138 -6.63 -18.01 -2.17
N ILE A 139 -6.86 -16.69 -2.23
CA ILE A 139 -6.18 -15.79 -3.19
C ILE A 139 -4.66 -15.84 -2.99
N LYS A 140 -4.17 -15.78 -1.75
CA LYS A 140 -2.73 -15.89 -1.46
C LYS A 140 -2.16 -17.22 -1.93
N LYS A 141 -2.84 -18.34 -1.66
CA LYS A 141 -2.43 -19.67 -2.09
C LYS A 141 -2.35 -19.76 -3.61
N GLN A 142 -3.34 -19.24 -4.32
CA GLN A 142 -3.36 -19.19 -5.78
C GLN A 142 -2.18 -18.36 -6.34
N ARG A 143 -1.87 -17.21 -5.72
CA ARG A 143 -0.71 -16.39 -6.11
C ARG A 143 0.62 -17.12 -5.91
N LEU A 144 0.77 -17.88 -4.83
CA LEU A 144 1.97 -18.68 -4.58
C LEU A 144 2.15 -19.80 -5.62
N ILE A 145 1.06 -20.47 -5.99
CA ILE A 145 1.06 -21.51 -7.03
C ILE A 145 1.41 -20.90 -8.39
N THR A 146 0.78 -19.78 -8.75
CA THR A 146 1.07 -19.09 -10.03
C THR A 146 2.54 -18.70 -10.08
N LYS A 147 3.08 -18.11 -9.00
CA LYS A 147 4.49 -17.74 -8.90
C LYS A 147 5.43 -18.94 -9.05
N SER A 148 5.11 -20.09 -8.44
CA SER A 148 5.98 -21.27 -8.56
C SER A 148 5.92 -21.90 -9.96
N LEU A 149 4.75 -21.90 -10.60
CA LEU A 149 4.58 -22.36 -11.98
C LEU A 149 5.37 -21.48 -12.96
N THR A 150 5.26 -20.15 -12.85
CA THR A 150 6.01 -19.24 -13.73
C THR A 150 7.50 -19.40 -13.52
N THR A 151 7.99 -19.46 -12.28
CA THR A 151 9.42 -19.69 -12.01
C THR A 151 9.91 -21.03 -12.54
N ASN A 152 9.10 -22.10 -12.48
CA ASN A 152 9.47 -23.38 -13.06
C ASN A 152 9.47 -23.33 -14.60
N MET A 153 8.51 -22.63 -15.21
CA MET A 153 8.48 -22.41 -16.66
C MET A 153 9.67 -21.58 -17.13
N GLU A 154 9.99 -20.47 -16.45
CA GLU A 154 11.16 -19.62 -16.70
C GLU A 154 12.45 -20.43 -16.65
N LYS A 155 12.64 -21.26 -15.60
CA LYS A 155 13.80 -22.17 -15.50
C LYS A 155 13.87 -23.17 -16.66
N ARG A 156 12.72 -23.69 -17.10
CA ARG A 156 12.66 -24.60 -18.26
C ARG A 156 12.99 -23.87 -19.55
N GLU A 157 12.50 -22.66 -19.74
CA GLU A 157 12.82 -21.83 -20.90
C GLU A 157 14.32 -21.49 -20.94
N GLU A 158 14.92 -21.11 -19.82
CA GLU A 158 16.37 -20.87 -19.72
C GLU A 158 17.17 -22.11 -20.09
N PHE A 159 16.74 -23.28 -19.59
CA PHE A 159 17.40 -24.55 -19.92
C PHE A 159 17.29 -24.87 -21.41
N VAL A 160 16.10 -24.73 -22.01
CA VAL A 160 15.88 -24.94 -23.45
C VAL A 160 16.68 -23.93 -24.27
N GLN A 161 16.74 -22.66 -23.88
CA GLN A 161 17.57 -21.66 -24.54
C GLN A 161 19.07 -22.00 -24.46
N ASN A 162 19.54 -22.50 -23.32
CA ASN A 162 20.94 -22.91 -23.16
C ASN A 162 21.28 -24.14 -24.00
N VAL A 163 20.36 -25.11 -24.07
CA VAL A 163 20.49 -26.31 -24.92
C VAL A 163 20.47 -25.92 -26.41
N THR A 164 19.51 -25.12 -26.84
CA THR A 164 19.40 -24.66 -28.25
C THR A 164 20.61 -23.84 -28.66
N ARG A 165 21.16 -22.96 -27.80
CA ARG A 165 22.41 -22.23 -28.08
C ARG A 165 23.61 -23.16 -28.24
N LYS A 166 23.72 -24.22 -27.42
CA LYS A 166 24.81 -25.21 -27.53
C LYS A 166 24.69 -26.06 -28.79
N ILE A 167 23.50 -26.57 -29.07
CA ILE A 167 23.20 -27.32 -30.30
C ILE A 167 23.46 -26.45 -31.53
N LYS A 168 22.99 -25.19 -31.55
CA LYS A 168 23.29 -24.27 -32.66
C LYS A 168 24.80 -24.08 -32.84
N ARG A 169 25.59 -23.94 -31.77
CA ARG A 169 27.05 -23.79 -31.88
C ARG A 169 27.76 -25.06 -32.39
N THR A 170 27.31 -26.24 -31.98
CA THR A 170 27.94 -27.51 -32.38
C THR A 170 27.47 -27.99 -33.75
N PHE A 171 26.25 -27.63 -34.16
CA PHE A 171 25.65 -28.07 -35.41
C PHE A 171 25.56 -26.99 -36.50
N SER A 172 25.94 -25.72 -36.28
CA SER A 172 25.98 -24.69 -37.36
C SER A 172 27.07 -24.91 -38.42
N ARG A 173 27.75 -26.07 -38.41
CA ARG A 173 28.59 -26.51 -39.53
C ARG A 173 27.84 -27.38 -40.54
N GLU A 174 26.65 -27.90 -40.21
CA GLU A 174 25.77 -28.62 -41.15
C GLU A 174 24.32 -28.11 -41.03
N LYS A 175 23.67 -27.89 -42.18
CA LYS A 175 22.31 -27.31 -42.24
C LYS A 175 21.28 -28.22 -41.55
N ILE A 176 20.96 -27.98 -40.29
CA ILE A 176 19.80 -28.60 -39.63
C ILE A 176 18.54 -27.84 -40.03
N TYR A 177 17.70 -28.47 -40.86
CA TYR A 177 16.32 -28.03 -41.08
C TYR A 177 15.46 -28.46 -39.89
N TYR A 178 15.05 -27.50 -39.07
CA TYR A 178 14.02 -27.69 -38.06
C TYR A 178 12.65 -27.60 -38.78
N LYS A 179 11.93 -28.71 -38.92
CA LYS A 179 10.52 -28.70 -39.32
C LYS A 179 9.69 -28.93 -38.05
N PRO A 180 9.15 -27.89 -37.41
CA PRO A 180 8.35 -28.07 -36.21
C PRO A 180 7.05 -28.80 -36.59
N GLU A 181 6.78 -29.89 -35.89
CA GLU A 181 5.69 -30.85 -36.10
C GLU A 181 4.32 -30.27 -35.67
N TRP A 182 3.93 -29.11 -36.21
CA TRP A 182 2.56 -28.57 -36.09
C TRP A 182 1.66 -29.00 -37.26
N ASP A 183 2.23 -29.60 -38.31
CA ASP A 183 1.48 -30.08 -39.47
C ASP A 183 0.79 -31.44 -39.25
N GLN A 184 1.04 -32.14 -38.14
CA GLN A 184 0.38 -33.43 -37.86
C GLN A 184 -1.08 -33.31 -37.38
N PHE A 185 -1.54 -32.09 -37.02
CA PHE A 185 -2.93 -31.86 -36.58
C PHE A 185 -3.89 -31.45 -37.70
N LYS A 186 -3.45 -31.46 -38.97
CA LYS A 186 -4.33 -31.26 -40.12
C LYS A 186 -4.38 -32.52 -40.99
N LEU A 187 -5.20 -33.49 -40.58
CA LEU A 187 -6.06 -34.36 -41.43
C LEU A 187 -6.49 -35.62 -40.66
N ARG A 188 -7.63 -35.56 -39.96
CA ARG A 188 -8.64 -36.62 -40.03
C ARG A 188 -9.95 -36.16 -39.39
N ARG A 189 -10.80 -35.53 -40.21
CA ARG A 189 -12.24 -35.74 -40.08
C ARG A 189 -12.57 -36.92 -41.00
N ILE A 190 -13.18 -37.94 -40.43
CA ILE A 190 -14.07 -38.99 -40.99
C ILE A 190 -13.74 -40.34 -40.33
N GLY A 191 -14.73 -40.85 -39.58
CA GLY A 191 -15.00 -42.29 -39.49
C GLY A 191 -14.52 -43.02 -38.24
N SER A 192 -15.46 -43.25 -37.32
CA SER A 192 -15.63 -44.48 -36.52
C SER A 192 -14.44 -45.06 -35.73
N GLY A 193 -14.58 -45.01 -34.40
CA GLY A 193 -14.33 -46.16 -33.52
C GLY A 193 -12.90 -46.44 -33.05
N VAL A 194 -12.79 -46.57 -31.72
CA VAL A 194 -11.85 -47.41 -30.96
C VAL A 194 -10.49 -46.80 -30.54
N SER A 195 -10.36 -46.75 -29.20
CA SER A 195 -9.20 -46.94 -28.33
C SER A 195 -8.04 -45.95 -28.37
N MET A 196 -7.91 -45.25 -27.24
CA MET A 196 -6.72 -44.54 -26.81
C MET A 196 -5.64 -45.58 -26.47
N HIS A 197 -4.69 -45.79 -27.37
CA HIS A 197 -3.43 -46.44 -27.04
C HIS A 197 -2.31 -45.41 -27.05
N GLN A 198 -1.65 -45.35 -25.90
CA GLN A 198 -0.51 -44.51 -25.58
C GLN A 198 0.68 -44.94 -26.44
N VAL A 199 0.97 -44.19 -27.51
CA VAL A 199 2.18 -44.41 -28.30
C VAL A 199 3.30 -43.59 -27.69
N GLY A 200 4.30 -44.30 -27.17
CA GLY A 200 5.47 -43.75 -26.52
C GLY A 200 6.24 -42.77 -27.41
N MET A 201 6.69 -41.69 -26.78
CA MET A 201 7.53 -40.65 -27.39
C MET A 201 8.94 -41.18 -27.66
N ASN A 202 9.17 -41.79 -28.82
CA ASN A 202 10.52 -42.04 -29.31
C ASN A 202 11.05 -40.82 -30.05
N HIS A 203 11.86 -40.02 -29.35
CA HIS A 203 12.64 -38.93 -29.95
C HIS A 203 13.90 -39.51 -30.62
N GLY A 204 13.74 -40.03 -31.83
CA GLY A 204 14.87 -40.44 -32.67
C GLY A 204 15.48 -39.23 -33.40
N ILE A 205 16.73 -38.90 -33.06
CA ILE A 205 17.55 -37.96 -33.84
C ILE A 205 17.98 -38.71 -35.11
N VAL A 206 17.51 -38.27 -36.28
CA VAL A 206 18.01 -38.75 -37.57
C VAL A 206 19.16 -37.85 -38.01
N VAL A 207 20.38 -38.40 -38.02
CA VAL A 207 21.55 -37.77 -38.62
C VAL A 207 21.68 -38.31 -40.05
N VAL A 208 21.53 -37.44 -41.04
CA VAL A 208 21.78 -37.77 -42.45
C VAL A 208 23.25 -37.46 -42.75
N ARG A 209 23.98 -38.45 -43.28
CA ARG A 209 25.35 -38.32 -43.79
C ARG A 209 25.37 -37.66 -45.16
#